data_AF-A0A7L4F9I8-F1
#
_entry.id   AF-A0A7L4F9I8-F1
#
_cell.length_a   1.000
_cell.length_b   1.000
_cell.length_c   1.000
_cell.angle_alpha   90.00
_cell.angle_beta   90.00
_cell.angle_gamma   90.00
#
_symmetry.space_group_name_H-M   'P 1'
#
loop_
_entity.id
_entity.type
_entity.pdbx_description
1 polymer ?
#
loop_
_entity_poly.entity_id
_entity_poly.type
_entity_poly.pdbx_seq_one_letter_code
_entity_poly.pdbx_strand_id
1 'polypeptide(L)' 'PPQTALLDPKRSLALGVFLKQVKRPVRQIVQDIQDGVGAPYGAEKLLELSRLLPGAAEVARLRSFPGSPQQLPEP' A
#
# COMPACT_ATOMS: atom_id res chain seq x y z
N PRO A 1 -12.39 6.55 -18.26
CA PRO A 1 -12.29 7.49 -17.11
C PRO A 1 -10.83 7.65 -16.68
N PRO A 2 -10.34 8.88 -16.42
CA PRO A 2 -8.97 9.06 -15.96
C PRO A 2 -8.82 8.34 -14.63
N GLN A 3 -7.96 7.32 -14.61
CA GLN A 3 -7.62 6.59 -13.41
C GLN A 3 -7.00 7.60 -12.43
N THR A 4 -7.76 8.03 -11.43
CA THR A 4 -7.21 8.86 -10.36
C THR A 4 -6.33 7.97 -9.52
N ALA A 5 -5.07 7.81 -9.92
CA ALA A 5 -4.02 7.35 -9.03
C ALA A 5 -3.96 8.38 -7.90
N LEU A 6 -4.64 8.09 -6.79
CA LEU A 6 -4.68 8.94 -5.58
C LEU A 6 -3.29 9.03 -4.90
N LEU A 7 -2.42 8.10 -5.28
CA LEU A 7 -1.03 7.98 -4.88
C LEU A 7 -0.12 8.53 -5.98
N ASP A 8 1.00 9.14 -5.58
CA ASP A 8 2.08 9.49 -6.51
C ASP A 8 2.47 8.28 -7.39
N PRO A 9 2.58 8.41 -8.72
CA PRO A 9 2.84 7.29 -9.63
C PRO A 9 4.15 6.55 -9.32
N LYS A 10 5.18 7.26 -8.83
CA LYS A 10 6.43 6.65 -8.32
C LYS A 10 6.18 5.75 -7.10
N ARG A 11 5.33 6.20 -6.15
CA ARG A 11 5.00 5.44 -4.94
C ARG A 11 4.10 4.25 -5.26
N SER A 12 3.11 4.45 -6.13
CA SER A 12 2.21 3.37 -6.58
C SER A 12 3.00 2.23 -7.21
N LEU A 13 3.98 2.55 -8.07
CA LEU A 13 4.85 1.56 -8.69
C LEU A 13 5.70 0.82 -7.66
N ALA A 14 6.32 1.55 -6.73
CA ALA A 14 7.16 0.96 -5.70
C ALA A 14 6.37 0.06 -4.74
N LEU A 15 5.16 0.46 -4.34
CA LEU A 15 4.24 -0.39 -3.58
C LEU A 15 3.83 -1.63 -4.37
N GLY A 16 3.50 -1.49 -5.66
CA GLY A 16 3.17 -2.64 -6.52
C GLY A 16 4.31 -3.65 -6.64
N VAL A 17 5.55 -3.14 -6.80
CA VAL A 17 6.77 -3.98 -6.83
C VAL A 17 6.98 -4.68 -5.49
N PHE A 18 6.86 -3.96 -4.37
CA PHE A 18 7.00 -4.54 -3.03
C PHE A 18 5.97 -5.65 -2.78
N LEU A 19 4.70 -5.39 -3.10
CA LEU A 19 3.62 -6.36 -2.94
C LEU A 19 3.85 -7.63 -3.77
N LYS A 20 4.35 -7.49 -5.01
CA LYS A 20 4.74 -8.63 -5.86
C LYS A 20 5.90 -9.43 -5.28
N GLN A 21 6.87 -8.79 -4.64
CA GLN A 21 8.01 -9.47 -3.99
C GLN A 21 7.57 -10.23 -2.73
N VAL A 22 6.66 -9.64 -1.95
CA VAL A 22 6.14 -10.25 -0.73
C VAL A 22 5.27 -11.47 -1.02
N LYS A 23 4.67 -11.58 -2.21
CA LYS A 23 3.79 -12.69 -2.64
C LYS A 23 2.68 -13.02 -1.62
N ARG A 24 2.22 -12.02 -0.85
CA ARG A 24 1.12 -12.13 0.11
C ARG A 24 0.01 -11.17 -0.26
N PRO A 25 -1.26 -11.51 0.02
CA PRO A 25 -2.36 -10.59 -0.19
C PRO A 25 -2.23 -9.37 0.73
N VAL A 26 -2.50 -8.17 0.20
CA VAL A 26 -2.40 -6.88 0.93
C VAL A 26 -3.15 -6.94 2.26
N ARG A 27 -4.35 -7.53 2.28
CA ARG A 27 -5.16 -7.70 3.49
C ARG A 27 -4.41 -8.48 4.58
N GLN A 28 -3.68 -9.52 4.21
CA GLN A 28 -2.91 -10.33 5.14
C GLN A 28 -1.65 -9.60 5.61
N ILE A 29 -1.01 -8.79 4.76
CA ILE A 29 0.11 -7.93 5.18
C ILE A 29 -0.36 -6.90 6.22
N VAL A 30 -1.51 -6.27 5.98
CA VAL A 30 -2.11 -5.30 6.92
C VAL A 30 -2.45 -5.99 8.25
N GLN A 31 -3.03 -7.18 8.19
CA GLN A 31 -3.37 -7.98 9.37
C GLN A 31 -2.11 -8.38 10.14
N ASP A 32 -1.10 -8.93 9.46
CA ASP A 32 0.19 -9.28 10.06
C ASP A 32 0.84 -8.08 10.76
N ILE A 33 0.79 -6.88 10.17
CA ILE A 33 1.32 -5.65 10.80
C ILE A 33 0.48 -5.24 12.02
N GLN A 34 -0.85 -5.33 11.96
CA GLN A 34 -1.74 -5.04 13.09
C GLN A 34 -1.54 -6.01 14.26
N ASP A 35 -1.30 -7.28 13.95
CA ASP A 35 -1.06 -8.34 14.94
C ASP A 35 0.42 -8.38 15.40
N GLY A 36 1.29 -7.52 14.87
CA GLY A 36 2.72 -7.47 15.22
C GLY A 36 3.57 -8.60 14.63
N VAL A 37 3.05 -9.31 13.63
CA VAL A 37 3.70 -10.43 12.92
C VAL A 37 4.68 -9.88 11.86
N GLY A 38 5.83 -9.38 12.31
CA GLY A 38 6.90 -8.86 11.45
C GLY A 38 7.85 -9.92 10.88
N ALA A 39 7.86 -11.14 11.44
CA ALA A 39 8.80 -12.21 11.10
C ALA A 39 8.89 -12.58 9.60
N PRO A 40 7.80 -12.64 8.81
CA PRO A 40 7.89 -13.00 7.39
C PRO A 40 8.38 -11.85 6.48
N TYR A 41 8.42 -10.62 7.00
CA TYR A 41 8.90 -9.44 6.27
C TYR A 41 10.36 -9.15 6.62
N GLY A 42 10.74 -9.34 7.88
CA GLY A 42 12.04 -8.91 8.39
C GLY A 42 12.12 -7.38 8.52
N ALA A 43 13.12 -6.90 9.25
CA ALA A 43 13.26 -5.48 9.56
C ALA A 43 13.38 -4.60 8.30
N GLU A 44 14.15 -5.04 7.31
CA GLU A 44 14.39 -4.25 6.09
C GLU A 44 13.13 -4.05 5.24
N LYS A 45 12.32 -5.10 5.02
CA LYS A 45 11.06 -4.96 4.25
C LYS A 45 10.04 -4.11 4.98
N LEU A 46 9.96 -4.20 6.31
CA LEU A 46 9.08 -3.34 7.09
C LEU A 46 9.54 -1.87 7.03
N LEU A 47 10.86 -1.64 7.07
CA LEU A 47 11.43 -0.31 6.91
C LEU A 47 11.16 0.25 5.52
N GLU A 48 11.36 -0.56 4.47
CA GLU A 48 11.06 -0.20 3.09
C GLU A 48 9.57 0.09 2.92
N LEU A 49 8.68 -0.79 3.39
CA LEU A 49 7.24 -0.56 3.39
C LEU A 49 6.89 0.76 4.07
N SER A 50 7.46 1.05 5.25
CA SER A 50 7.21 2.30 5.98
C SER A 50 7.64 3.55 5.21
N ARG A 51 8.70 3.45 4.38
CA ARG A 51 9.15 4.53 3.49
C ARG A 51 8.28 4.66 2.24
N LEU A 52 7.64 3.58 1.83
CA LEU A 52 6.73 3.52 0.68
C LEU A 52 5.28 3.89 1.04
N LEU A 53 4.95 3.93 2.34
CA LEU A 53 3.61 4.32 2.78
C LEU A 53 3.25 5.72 2.26
N PRO A 54 1.99 5.91 1.79
CA PRO A 54 1.51 7.23 1.43
C PRO A 54 1.63 8.21 2.59
N GLY A 55 1.97 9.46 2.27
CA GLY A 55 1.99 10.52 3.27
C GLY A 55 0.59 10.76 3.85
N ALA A 56 0.50 11.37 5.02
CA ALA A 56 -0.78 11.64 5.70
C ALA A 56 -1.79 12.41 4.82
N ALA A 57 -1.31 13.29 3.93
CA ALA A 57 -2.16 14.00 2.97
C ALA A 57 -2.71 13.10 1.86
N GLU A 58 -1.93 12.13 1.37
CA GLU A 58 -2.38 11.12 0.40
C GLU A 58 -3.36 10.14 1.07
N VAL A 59 -3.10 9.74 2.32
CA VAL A 59 -4.03 8.91 3.11
C VAL A 59 -5.34 9.64 3.36
N ALA A 60 -5.30 10.95 3.66
CA ALA A 60 -6.51 11.76 3.84
C ALA A 60 -7.31 11.89 2.54
N ARG A 61 -6.63 12.05 1.39
CA ARG A 61 -7.28 12.03 0.06
C ARG A 61 -7.87 10.67 -0.29
N LEU A 62 -7.18 9.58 0.04
CA LEU A 62 -7.67 8.20 -0.10
C LEU A 62 -8.90 7.94 0.75
N ARG A 63 -8.88 8.36 2.03
CA ARG A 63 -10.02 8.22 2.95
C ARG A 63 -11.19 9.12 2.60
N SER A 64 -10.91 10.30 2.03
CA SER A 64 -11.94 11.24 1.57
C SER A 64 -12.41 10.93 0.14
N PHE A 65 -11.89 9.89 -0.52
CA PHE A 65 -12.34 9.52 -1.85
C PHE A 65 -13.72 8.84 -1.75
N PRO A 66 -14.78 9.45 -2.30
CA PRO A 66 -16.14 8.92 -2.19
C PRO A 66 -16.45 7.80 -3.20
N GLY A 67 -15.48 7.44 -4.06
CA GLY A 67 -15.62 6.37 -5.03
C GLY A 67 -15.35 4.98 -4.43
N SER A 68 -15.99 3.95 -5.00
CA SER A 68 -15.87 2.57 -4.50
C SER A 68 -14.41 2.07 -4.63
N PRO A 69 -13.87 1.29 -3.67
CA PRO A 69 -12.51 0.75 -3.71
C PRO A 69 -12.21 -0.14 -4.94
N GLN A 70 -13.24 -0.50 -5.72
CA GLN A 70 -13.16 -1.22 -7.00
C GLN A 70 -12.83 -0.31 -8.20
N GLN A 71 -12.81 1.02 -8.02
CA GLN A 71 -12.39 1.99 -9.05
C GLN A 71 -10.91 2.40 -8.90
N LEU A 72 -10.24 1.91 -7.85
CA LEU A 72 -8.80 2.09 -7.66
C LEU A 72 -8.05 1.04 -8.50
N PRO A 73 -6.91 1.40 -9.12
CA PRO A 73 -6.15 0.45 -9.93
C PRO A 73 -5.74 -0.75 -9.07
N GLU A 74 -5.97 -1.97 -9.55
CA GLU A 74 -5.30 -3.14 -8.99
C GLU A 74 -3.79 -3.04 -9.25
N PRO A 75 -2.94 -3.45 -8.28
CA PRO A 75 -1.48 -3.35 -8.35
C PRO A 75 -0.81 -4.32 -9.34
#